data_AF-A0A2N3LIE3-F1
#
_entry.id   AF-A0A2N3LIE3-F1
#
_cell.length_a   1.000
_cell.length_b   1.000
_cell.length_c   1.000
_cell.angle_alpha   90.00
_cell.angle_beta   90.00
_cell.angle_gamma   90.00
#
_symmetry.space_group_name_H-M   'P 1'
#
loop_
_entity.id
_entity.type
_entity.pdbx_description
1 polymer ?
#
loop_
_entity_poly.entity_id
_entity_poly.type
_entity_poly.pdbx_seq_one_letter_code
_entity_poly.pdbx_strand_id
1 'polypeptide(L)'
;MKLVDELFEIYRDRLTGDDEDLDIIALAVVENNSRQELLNIVKEMNDYELHFFISMYLTETLKDKFAKYSGNMDNTQQSKYLH
;
A
#
# COMPACT_ATOMS: atom_id res chain seq x y z
N MET A 1 5.05 10.88 11.65
CA MET A 1 6.33 10.73 10.91
C MET A 1 6.50 12.03 10.18
N LYS A 2 7.69 12.66 10.26
CA LYS A 2 7.89 14.02 9.73
C LYS A 2 7.43 14.17 8.27
N LEU A 3 7.64 13.15 7.43
CA LEU A 3 7.19 13.13 6.05
C LEU A 3 5.66 13.23 5.89
N VAL A 4 4.88 12.50 6.69
CA VAL A 4 3.39 12.53 6.60
C VAL A 4 2.89 13.92 7.02
N ASP A 5 3.49 14.48 8.07
CA ASP A 5 3.15 15.83 8.55
C ASP A 5 3.52 16.89 7.49
N GLU A 6 4.68 16.77 6.85
CA GLU A 6 5.12 17.66 5.76
C GLU A 6 4.21 17.56 4.53
N LEU A 7 3.83 16.34 4.12
CA LEU A 7 2.90 16.14 3.01
C LEU A 7 1.52 16.72 3.35
N PHE A 8 1.03 16.50 4.57
CA PHE A 8 -0.22 17.09 5.03
C PHE A 8 -0.18 18.62 4.93
N GLU A 9 0.87 19.27 5.43
CA GLU A 9 0.97 20.74 5.38
C GLU A 9 1.11 21.30 3.95
N ILE A 10 1.74 20.56 3.02
CA ILE A 10 1.86 20.97 1.62
C ILE A 10 0.51 20.89 0.88
N TYR A 11 -0.28 19.85 1.17
CA TYR A 11 -1.45 19.51 0.38
C TYR A 11 -2.80 19.85 1.07
N ARG A 12 -2.82 20.18 2.36
CA ARG A 12 -4.04 20.50 3.15
C ARG A 12 -4.96 21.55 2.53
N ASP A 13 -4.41 22.53 1.83
CA ASP A 13 -5.17 23.64 1.23
C ASP A 13 -5.39 23.44 -0.29
N ARG A 14 -4.83 22.36 -0.86
CA ARG A 14 -4.87 22.04 -2.30
C ARG A 14 -5.73 20.84 -2.64
N LEU A 15 -6.04 20.02 -1.64
CA LEU A 15 -6.87 18.84 -1.78
C LEU A 15 -8.32 19.19 -1.50
N THR A 16 -9.22 18.72 -2.37
CA THR A 16 -10.64 18.58 -1.99
C THR A 16 -10.82 17.51 -0.91
N GLY A 17 -9.79 16.69 -0.68
CA GLY A 17 -9.72 15.67 0.35
C GLY A 17 -10.40 14.37 -0.06
N ASP A 18 -10.56 14.12 -1.36
CA ASP A 18 -11.01 12.83 -1.84
C ASP A 18 -9.88 11.80 -1.81
N ASP A 19 -10.26 10.53 -1.74
CA ASP A 19 -9.31 9.42 -1.63
C ASP A 19 -8.42 9.30 -2.90
N GLU A 20 -8.90 9.77 -4.06
CA GLU A 20 -8.15 9.73 -5.33
C GLU A 20 -6.95 10.67 -5.32
N ASP A 21 -7.10 11.89 -4.80
CA ASP A 21 -5.99 12.83 -4.70
C ASP A 21 -4.89 12.33 -3.73
N LEU A 22 -5.28 11.65 -2.65
CA LEU A 22 -4.36 11.07 -1.67
C LEU A 22 -3.53 9.93 -2.28
N ASP A 23 -4.18 9.08 -3.09
CA ASP A 23 -3.50 8.00 -3.82
C ASP A 23 -2.48 8.56 -4.82
N ILE A 24 -2.81 9.64 -5.53
CA ILE A 24 -1.89 10.31 -6.47
C ILE A 24 -0.67 10.86 -5.72
N ILE A 25 -0.85 11.47 -4.55
CA ILE A 25 0.27 11.99 -3.74
C ILE A 25 1.15 10.84 -3.25
N ALA A 26 0.55 9.77 -2.72
CA ALA A 26 1.30 8.61 -2.24
C ALA A 26 2.12 7.97 -3.37
N LEU A 27 1.51 7.84 -4.56
CA LEU A 27 2.19 7.33 -5.76
C LEU A 27 3.34 8.24 -6.17
N ALA A 28 3.11 9.56 -6.25
CA ALA A 28 4.14 10.52 -6.62
C ALA A 28 5.33 10.49 -5.64
N VAL A 29 5.09 10.32 -4.34
CA VAL A 29 6.17 10.14 -3.36
C VAL A 29 6.98 8.88 -3.67
N VAL A 30 6.33 7.76 -3.94
CA VAL A 30 7.04 6.50 -4.25
C VAL A 30 7.82 6.60 -5.56
N GLU A 31 7.24 7.15 -6.61
CA GLU A 31 7.87 7.26 -7.94
C GLU A 31 9.05 8.24 -7.98
N ASN A 32 8.96 9.34 -7.24
CA ASN A 32 10.01 10.36 -7.22
C ASN A 32 11.17 10.05 -6.26
N ASN A 33 11.06 9.00 -5.45
CA ASN A 33 12.11 8.60 -4.52
C ASN A 33 12.84 7.35 -5.02
N SER A 34 14.17 7.39 -4.94
CA SER A 34 15.00 6.20 -5.08
C SER A 34 14.74 5.20 -3.95
N ARG A 35 15.11 3.94 -4.18
CA ARG A 35 15.06 2.89 -3.14
C ARG A 35 15.78 3.31 -1.85
N GLN A 36 16.88 4.06 -1.96
CA GLN A 36 17.65 4.49 -0.79
C GLN A 36 16.89 5.55 0.02
N GLU A 37 16.20 6.47 -0.64
CA GLU A 37 15.37 7.49 0.00
C GLU A 37 14.15 6.87 0.68
N LEU A 38 13.48 5.92 0.01
CA LEU A 38 12.38 5.15 0.62
C LEU A 38 12.82 4.40 1.88
N LEU A 39 14.02 3.81 1.88
CA LEU A 39 14.58 3.17 3.07
C LEU A 39 14.92 4.17 4.17
N ASN A 40 15.29 5.40 3.84
CA ASN A 40 15.53 6.44 4.83
C ASN A 40 14.22 6.87 5.49
N ILE A 41 13.13 6.99 4.71
CA ILE A 41 11.78 7.24 5.25
C ILE A 41 11.40 6.16 6.28
N VAL A 42 11.59 4.88 5.94
CA VAL A 42 11.30 3.77 6.87
C VAL A 42 12.18 3.82 8.13
N LYS A 43 13.44 4.24 8.03
CA LYS A 43 14.33 4.37 9.19
C LYS A 43 13.93 5.50 10.14
N GLU A 44 13.21 6.50 9.65
CA GLU A 44 12.72 7.63 10.46
C GLU A 44 11.38 7.35 11.14
N MET A 45 10.73 6.24 10.80
CA MET A 45 9.50 5.79 11.47
C MET A 45 9.78 5.43 12.93
N ASN A 46 8.86 5.80 13.82
CA ASN A 46 8.84 5.26 15.18
C ASN A 46 8.31 3.82 15.20
N ASP A 47 8.42 3.13 16.34
CA ASP A 47 8.01 1.73 16.47
C ASP A 47 6.54 1.49 16.09
N TYR A 48 5.64 2.42 16.42
CA TYR A 48 4.22 2.30 16.09
C TYR A 48 3.99 2.39 14.57
N GLU A 49 4.63 3.36 13.92
CA GLU A 49 4.55 3.57 12.48
C GLU A 49 5.15 2.39 11.71
N LEU A 50 6.29 1.89 12.17
CA LEU A 50 6.94 0.72 11.58
C LEU A 50 6.07 -0.52 11.72
N HIS A 51 5.50 -0.77 12.90
CA HIS A 51 4.57 -1.88 13.12
C HIS A 51 3.35 -1.78 12.20
N PHE A 52 2.76 -0.58 12.10
CA PHE A 52 1.64 -0.34 11.20
C PHE A 52 2.01 -0.62 9.75
N PHE A 53 3.12 -0.05 9.25
CA PHE A 53 3.60 -0.23 7.89
C PHE A 53 3.81 -1.71 7.53
N ILE A 54 4.51 -2.45 8.39
CA ILE A 54 4.75 -3.89 8.18
C ILE A 54 3.45 -4.69 8.25
N SER A 55 2.56 -4.38 9.20
CA SER A 55 1.27 -5.08 9.34
C SER A 55 0.38 -4.89 8.11
N MET A 56 0.37 -3.69 7.51
CA MET A 56 -0.38 -3.38 6.31
C MET A 56 0.19 -4.14 5.10
N TYR A 57 1.51 -4.07 4.89
CA TYR A 57 2.16 -4.80 3.80
C TYR A 57 1.87 -6.31 3.87
N LEU A 58 2.01 -6.92 5.04
CA LEU A 58 1.72 -8.35 5.24
C LEU A 58 0.25 -8.65 4.98
N THR A 59 -0.67 -7.84 5.51
CA THR A 59 -2.11 -8.05 5.36
C THR A 59 -2.54 -7.97 3.89
N GLU A 60 -2.12 -6.94 3.16
CA GLU A 60 -2.49 -6.77 1.75
C GLU A 60 -1.88 -7.87 0.87
N THR A 61 -0.61 -8.22 1.11
CA THR A 61 0.05 -9.30 0.37
C THR A 61 -0.61 -10.67 0.64
N LEU A 62 -1.04 -10.92 1.88
CA LEU A 62 -1.76 -12.14 2.24
C LEU A 62 -3.13 -12.19 1.59
N LYS A 63 -3.90 -11.10 1.60
CA LYS A 63 -5.20 -11.01 0.92
C LYS A 63 -5.07 -11.35 -0.56
N ASP A 64 -4.11 -10.76 -1.27
CA ASP A 64 -3.85 -11.06 -2.69
C ASP A 64 -3.51 -12.54 -2.91
N LYS A 65 -2.65 -13.12 -2.05
CA LYS A 65 -2.33 -14.54 -2.09
C LYS A 65 -3.56 -15.43 -1.91
N PHE A 66 -4.40 -15.12 -0.93
CA PHE A 66 -5.61 -15.89 -0.66
C PHE A 66 -6.66 -15.74 -1.77
N ALA A 67 -6.83 -14.53 -2.32
CA ALA A 67 -7.73 -14.28 -3.45
C ALA A 67 -7.31 -15.08 -4.70
N LYS A 68 -6.01 -15.14 -4.99
CA LYS A 68 -5.46 -15.99 -6.05
C LYS A 68 -5.68 -17.47 -5.77
N TYR A 69 -5.50 -17.89 -4.51
CA TYR A 69 -5.73 -19.28 -4.12
C TYR A 69 -7.20 -19.70 -4.25
N SER A 70 -8.15 -18.86 -3.81
CA SER A 70 -9.59 -19.12 -3.96
C SER A 70 -10.04 -19.09 -5.42
N GLY A 71 -9.56 -18.13 -6.22
CA GLY A 71 -9.85 -18.10 -7.67
C GLY A 71 -9.32 -19.33 -8.42
N ASN A 72 -8.21 -19.92 -7.96
CA ASN A 72 -7.68 -21.17 -8.50
C ASN A 72 -8.51 -22.41 -8.06
N MET A 73 -9.15 -22.36 -6.89
CA MET A 73 -10.08 -23.41 -6.42
C MET A 73 -11.37 -23.44 -7.25
N ASP A 74 -11.88 -22.30 -7.70
CA ASP A 74 -13.08 -22.23 -8.55
C ASP A 74 -12.81 -22.79 -9.96
N ASN A 75 -11.64 -22.51 -10.53
CA ASN A 75 -11.23 -23.03 -11.85
C ASN A 75 -10.94 -24.54 -11.87
N THR A 76 -10.49 -25.11 -10.74
CA THR A 76 -10.23 -26.55 -10.63
C THR A 76 -11.49 -27.38 -10.43
N GLN A 77 -12.59 -26.78 -9.94
CA GLN A 77 -13.89 -27.47 -9.86
C GLN A 77 -14.63 -27.50 -11.19
N GLN A 78 -14.61 -26.42 -11.99
CA GLN A 78 -15.29 -26.38 -13.30
C GLN A 78 -14.70 -27.39 -14.30
N SER A 79 -13.38 -27.58 -14.30
CA SER A 79 -12.71 -28.55 -15.17
C SER A 79 -13.03 -30.02 -14.84
N LYS A 80 -13.59 -30.30 -13.65
CA LYS A 80 -13.94 -31.66 -13.21
C LYS A 80 -15.33 -32.14 -13.68
N TYR A 81 -16.14 -31.23 -14.24
CA TYR A 81 -17.50 -31.53 -14.74
C TYR A 81 -17.64 -31.42 -16.26
N LEU A 82 -16.52 -31.26 -16.99
CA LEU A 82 -16.48 -31.06 -18.44
C LEU A 82 -16.01 -32.31 -19.22
N HIS A 83 -16.24 -33.52 -18.70
CA HIS A 83 -16.03 -34.78 -19.42
C HIS A 83 -17.26 -35.69 -19.30
#